data_AF-A0A963V6U7-F1
#
_entry.id   AF-A0A963V6U7-F1
#
_cell.length_a   1.000
_cell.length_b   1.000
_cell.length_c   1.000
_cell.angle_alpha   90.00
_cell.angle_beta   90.00
_cell.angle_gamma   90.00
#
_symmetry.space_group_name_H-M   'P 1'
#
loop_
_entity.id
_entity.type
_entity.pdbx_description
1 polymer ?
#
loop_
_entity_poly.entity_id
_entity_poly.type
_entity_poly.pdbx_seq_one_letter_code
_entity_poly.pdbx_strand_id
1 'polypeptide(L)' 'MLKTTAKYHLGQVLRHRKHTFRGVVFDVDAKFSNTQEWYDAIPEESRPAKNQPFYHLLAENDESYYVAYV' A
#
# COMPACT_ATOMS: atom_id res chain seq x y z
N MET A 1 7.32 0.28 21.78
CA MET A 1 6.14 0.84 21.06
C MET A 1 6.59 1.28 19.67
N LEU A 2 5.96 0.77 18.61
CA LEU A 2 6.16 1.31 17.26
C LEU A 2 5.62 2.75 17.24
N LYS A 3 6.46 3.73 16.94
CA LYS A 3 6.08 5.15 16.81
C LYS A 3 5.80 5.48 15.35
N THR A 4 4.96 4.68 14.69
CA THR A 4 4.56 4.94 13.31
C THR A 4 3.11 5.41 13.31
N THR A 5 2.87 6.57 12.70
CA THR A 5 1.54 7.14 12.54
C THR A 5 1.04 6.83 11.14
N ALA A 6 -0.12 6.18 11.03
CA ALA A 6 -0.80 6.04 9.75
C ALA A 6 -1.16 7.44 9.22
N LYS A 7 -0.73 7.72 7.99
CA LYS A 7 -0.95 9.00 7.31
C LYS A 7 -2.36 9.09 6.73
N TYR A 8 -2.94 7.96 6.37
CA TYR A 8 -4.25 7.86 5.75
C TYR A 8 -5.21 7.03 6.61
N HIS A 9 -6.50 7.32 6.53
CA HIS A 9 -7.54 6.64 7.30
C HIS A 9 -8.38 5.70 6.43
N LEU A 10 -9.10 4.78 7.06
CA LEU A 10 -10.06 3.90 6.37
C LEU A 10 -11.12 4.73 5.64
N GLY A 11 -11.51 4.28 4.46
CA GLY A 11 -12.43 4.98 3.56
C GLY A 11 -11.81 6.16 2.80
N GLN A 12 -10.54 6.51 3.04
CA GLN A 12 -9.89 7.60 2.31
C GLN A 12 -9.58 7.19 0.87
N VAL A 13 -10.00 8.01 -0.09
CA VAL A 13 -9.68 7.83 -1.51
C VAL A 13 -8.32 8.47 -1.81
N LEU A 14 -7.39 7.67 -2.31
CA LEU A 14 -6.04 8.08 -2.68
C LEU A 14 -5.85 7.94 -4.20
N ARG A 15 -4.96 8.77 -4.75
CA ARG A 15 -4.47 8.63 -6.12
C ARG A 15 -2.98 8.37 -6.06
N HIS A 16 -2.54 7.32 -6.73
CA HIS A 16 -1.12 7.02 -6.79
C HIS A 16 -0.37 8.10 -7.60
N ARG A 17 0.86 8.45 -7.18
CA ARG A 17 1.59 9.60 -7.75
C ARG A 17 2.20 9.33 -9.11
N LYS A 18 2.65 8.09 -9.36
CA LYS A 18 3.31 7.67 -10.62
C LYS A 18 2.37 6.90 -11.55
N HIS A 19 1.76 5.84 -11.03
CA HIS A 19 0.72 5.08 -11.72
C HIS A 19 -0.66 5.76 -11.66
N THR A 20 -1.39 5.74 -12.77
CA THR A 20 -2.70 6.38 -12.94
C THR A 20 -3.82 5.51 -12.37
N PHE A 21 -3.79 5.23 -11.07
CA PHE A 21 -4.89 4.53 -10.40
C PHE A 21 -5.39 5.31 -9.17
N ARG A 22 -6.65 5.10 -8.86
CA ARG A 22 -7.29 5.58 -7.62
C ARG A 22 -7.70 4.38 -6.80
N GLY A 23 -7.67 4.51 -5.48
CA GLY A 23 -8.14 3.45 -4.62
C GLY A 23 -8.60 3.96 -3.27
N VAL A 24 -9.50 3.21 -2.65
CA VAL A 24 -9.99 3.49 -1.30
C VAL A 24 -9.26 2.61 -0.29
N VAL A 25 -8.73 3.21 0.77
CA VAL A 25 -8.10 2.47 1.86
C VAL A 25 -9.18 1.67 2.60
N PHE A 26 -9.05 0.35 2.66
CA PHE A 26 -9.97 -0.50 3.42
C PHE A 26 -9.30 -1.25 4.58
N ASP A 27 -7.96 -1.31 4.62
CA ASP A 27 -7.21 -1.86 5.75
C ASP A 27 -5.81 -1.24 5.87
N VAL A 28 -5.18 -1.36 7.05
CA VAL A 28 -3.84 -0.84 7.35
C VAL A 28 -3.06 -1.80 8.26
N ASP A 29 -1.91 -2.25 7.79
CA ASP A 29 -0.93 -2.97 8.60
C ASP A 29 0.04 -1.99 9.26
N ALA A 30 0.36 -2.19 10.54
CA ALA A 30 1.31 -1.32 11.25
C ALA A 30 2.78 -1.44 10.75
N LYS A 31 3.09 -2.55 10.08
CA LYS A 31 4.37 -2.92 9.48
C LYS A 31 4.12 -3.83 8.28
N PHE A 32 5.14 -4.08 7.46
CA PHE A 32 5.04 -5.03 6.36
C PHE A 32 4.54 -6.40 6.86
N SER A 33 3.44 -6.88 6.27
CA SER A 33 2.77 -8.14 6.66
C SER A 33 2.48 -9.06 5.47
N ASN A 34 3.12 -8.81 4.33
CA ASN A 34 3.03 -9.66 3.14
C ASN A 34 4.20 -10.66 3.09
N THR A 35 4.26 -11.50 2.05
CA THR A 35 5.25 -12.56 1.93
C THR A 35 6.65 -12.02 1.64
N GLN A 36 7.67 -12.79 2.03
CA GLN A 36 9.06 -12.41 1.79
C GLN A 36 9.38 -12.45 0.28
N GLU A 37 8.78 -13.38 -0.45
CA GLU A 37 8.90 -13.51 -1.90
C GLU A 37 8.38 -12.27 -2.63
N TRP A 38 7.25 -11.71 -2.18
CA TRP A 38 6.73 -10.46 -2.73
C TRP A 38 7.69 -9.30 -2.48
N TYR A 39 8.27 -9.23 -1.29
CA TYR A 39 9.25 -8.20 -0.94
C TYR A 39 10.51 -8.30 -1.81
N ASP A 40 11.01 -9.51 -2.02
CA ASP A 40 12.21 -9.77 -2.80
C ASP A 40 12.00 -9.54 -4.31
N ALA A 41 10.76 -9.70 -4.79
CA ALA A 41 10.37 -9.38 -6.16
C ALA A 41 10.39 -7.88 -6.48
N ILE A 42 10.36 -7.00 -5.46
CA ILE A 42 10.50 -5.55 -5.67
C ILE A 42 11.98 -5.23 -5.93
N PRO A 43 12.30 -4.42 -6.98
CA PRO A 43 13.64 -3.91 -7.22
C PRO A 43 14.22 -3.24 -5.98
N GLU A 44 15.49 -3.48 -5.67
CA GLU A 44 16.09 -3.07 -4.41
C GLU A 44 16.00 -1.57 -4.16
N GLU A 45 16.14 -0.75 -5.21
CA GLU A 45 16.02 0.71 -5.15
C GLU A 45 14.59 1.21 -4.85
N SER A 46 13.58 0.35 -4.96
CA SER A 46 12.17 0.67 -4.76
C SER A 46 11.54 -0.03 -3.56
N ARG A 47 12.32 -0.80 -2.78
CA ARG A 47 11.80 -1.54 -1.63
C ARG A 47 11.37 -0.58 -0.51
N PRO A 48 10.10 -0.65 -0.06
CA PRO A 48 9.63 0.16 1.06
C PRO A 48 10.22 -0.33 2.39
N ALA A 49 10.44 0.58 3.34
CA ALA A 49 10.91 0.19 4.67
C ALA A 49 9.86 -0.67 5.39
N LYS A 50 10.22 -1.85 5.88
CA LYS A 50 9.26 -2.78 6.53
C LYS A 50 8.63 -2.23 7.81
N ASN A 51 9.29 -1.31 8.50
CA ASN A 51 8.83 -0.73 9.78
C ASN A 51 8.04 0.57 9.56
N GLN A 52 7.09 0.56 8.63
CA GLN A 52 6.15 1.66 8.39
C GLN A 52 4.75 1.08 8.15
N PRO A 53 3.68 1.90 8.24
CA PRO A 53 2.34 1.44 7.93
C PRO A 53 2.19 1.11 6.44
N PHE A 54 1.57 -0.02 6.12
CA PHE A 54 1.21 -0.43 4.77
C PHE A 54 -0.31 -0.42 4.61
N TYR A 55 -0.80 0.00 3.46
CA TYR A 55 -2.21 0.20 3.19
C TYR A 55 -2.70 -0.83 2.18
N HIS A 56 -3.89 -1.36 2.44
CA HIS A 56 -4.64 -2.12 1.46
C HIS A 56 -5.66 -1.20 0.81
N LEU A 57 -5.56 -1.07 -0.52
CA LEU A 57 -6.44 -0.25 -1.31
C LEU A 57 -7.26 -1.12 -2.25
N LEU A 58 -8.57 -0.87 -2.29
CA LEU A 58 -9.38 -1.32 -3.41
C LEU A 58 -9.21 -0.28 -4.51
N ALA A 59 -8.39 -0.62 -5.51
CA ALA A 59 -8.01 0.25 -6.61
C ALA A 59 -8.81 -0.04 -7.87
N GLU A 60 -9.01 1.00 -8.68
CA GLU A 60 -9.60 0.92 -10.01
C GLU A 60 -8.67 1.55 -11.04
N ASN A 61 -8.69 1.01 -12.25
CA ASN A 61 -8.19 1.64 -13.46
C ASN A 61 -9.29 1.62 -14.54
N ASP A 62 -8.99 2.08 -15.75
CA ASP A 62 -9.98 2.18 -16.84
C ASP A 62 -10.56 0.83 -17.29
N GLU A 63 -9.97 -0.30 -16.87
CA GLU A 63 -10.31 -1.65 -17.34
C GLU A 63 -10.88 -2.56 -16.23
N SER A 64 -10.47 -2.40 -14.96
CA SER A 64 -10.82 -3.33 -13.87
C SER A 64 -10.56 -2.78 -12.46
N TYR A 65 -10.95 -3.56 -11.46
CA TYR A 65 -10.70 -3.36 -10.03
C TYR A 65 -9.71 -4.40 -9.49
N TYR A 66 -8.80 -3.98 -8.61
CA TYR A 66 -7.81 -4.86 -7.98
C TYR A 66 -7.42 -4.38 -6.59
N VAL A 67 -6.80 -5.26 -5.80
CA VAL A 67 -6.25 -4.89 -4.48
C VAL A 67 -4.80 -4.47 -4.65
N ALA A 68 -4.47 -3.27 -4.17
CA ALA A 68 -3.11 -2.77 -4.11
C ALA A 68 -2.61 -2.77 -2.66
N TYR A 69 -1.34 -3.18 -2.47
CA TYR A 69 -0.64 -3.16 -1.20
C TYR A 69 0.54 -2.19 -1.28
N VAL A 70 0.49 -1.09 -0.52
CA VAL A 70 1.44 0.04 -0.66
C VAL A 70 1.93 0.60 0.66
#